data_AF-A0A2W5Y834-F1
#
_entry.id   AF-A0A2W5Y834-F1
#
_cell.length_a   1.000
_cell.length_b   1.000
_cell.length_c   1.000
_cell.angle_alpha   90.00
_cell.angle_beta   90.00
_cell.angle_gamma   90.00
#
_symmetry.space_group_name_H-M   'P 1'
#
loop_
_entity.id
_entity.type
_entity.pdbx_description
1 polymer ?
#
loop_
_entity_poly.entity_id
_entity_poly.type
_entity_poly.pdbx_seq_one_letter_code
_entity_poly.pdbx_strand_id
1 'polypeptide(L)'
;MPASPLGHTLAVGKLVGLLVGLLIVAVVAGIGYQEWTAAHAPVAAPTAPTVVPPEDLPNPDLTPGMADAKVTQQTLKTTVCVGGYTKTVRPPPAYTDQLKKQQMREYGRPGKASDYQEDHLIPLGLGGSPTDTRNLWPQPRAGYWGSQRKDDLEYYLYGRVCFGGLPLEQARHDIASNWVAAFQHYRPPASNQTVD
;
A
#
# COMPACT_ATOMS: atom_id res chain seq x y z
N MET A 1 49.88 2.47 69.03
CA MET A 1 49.25 3.72 69.53
C MET A 1 47.91 3.89 68.81
N PRO A 2 46.89 4.39 69.53
CA PRO A 2 45.62 3.71 69.86
C PRO A 2 44.47 4.14 68.91
N ALA A 3 43.20 3.73 68.99
CA ALA A 3 42.38 3.14 70.04
C ALA A 3 41.17 2.38 69.41
N SER A 4 40.70 1.32 70.06
CA SER A 4 39.33 0.76 69.98
C SER A 4 38.35 1.65 70.77
N PRO A 5 37.09 1.25 71.10
CA PRO A 5 36.08 0.35 70.51
C PRO A 5 34.69 1.05 70.43
N LEU A 6 33.63 0.38 69.96
CA LEU A 6 32.41 -0.02 70.71
C LEU A 6 31.28 0.00 69.66
N GLY A 7 30.27 -0.86 69.60
CA GLY A 7 29.77 -1.88 70.50
C GLY A 7 28.57 -2.53 69.81
N HIS A 8 28.27 -3.74 70.25
CA HIS A 8 27.35 -4.71 69.66
C HIS A 8 25.88 -4.31 69.82
N THR A 9 24.99 -4.80 68.96
CA THR A 9 23.72 -5.37 69.40
C THR A 9 23.12 -6.34 68.38
N LEU A 10 22.52 -7.39 68.94
CA LEU A 10 22.06 -8.66 68.39
C LEU A 10 20.78 -8.59 67.56
N ALA A 11 20.55 -9.58 66.68
CA ALA A 11 19.34 -10.44 66.61
C ALA A 11 19.36 -11.21 65.26
N VAL A 12 19.78 -12.46 65.20
CA VAL A 12 18.97 -13.68 65.37
C VAL A 12 17.55 -13.58 64.77
N GLY A 13 17.36 -14.31 63.67
CA GLY A 13 16.19 -15.15 63.49
C GLY A 13 15.03 -14.58 62.68
N LYS A 14 14.76 -15.22 61.54
CA LYS A 14 13.70 -16.24 61.41
C LYS A 14 13.24 -16.30 59.95
N LEU A 15 13.36 -17.49 59.37
CA LEU A 15 12.40 -17.93 58.36
C LEU A 15 10.99 -17.65 58.89
N VAL A 16 10.12 -17.09 58.05
CA VAL A 16 8.67 -17.38 57.93
C VAL A 16 8.04 -16.25 57.12
N GLY A 17 7.41 -16.61 56.00
CA GLY A 17 6.60 -15.71 55.19
C GLY A 17 5.72 -16.48 54.20
N LEU A 18 5.23 -17.66 54.61
CA LEU A 18 4.01 -18.23 54.05
C LEU A 18 2.84 -17.52 54.76
N LEU A 19 1.79 -17.18 53.99
CA LEU A 19 0.48 -16.65 54.41
C LEU A 19 0.32 -15.12 54.49
N VAL A 20 0.02 -14.51 53.35
CA VAL A 20 -1.12 -13.58 53.24
C VAL A 20 -1.97 -14.16 52.10
N GLY A 21 -2.92 -15.06 52.33
CA GLY A 21 -4.05 -14.88 53.22
C GLY A 21 -5.18 -14.23 52.41
N LEU A 22 -5.98 -15.06 51.74
CA LEU A 22 -7.25 -14.68 51.13
C LEU A 22 -8.04 -13.75 52.07
N LEU A 23 -8.47 -12.59 51.57
CA LEU A 23 -9.70 -11.88 51.93
C LEU A 23 -9.64 -10.44 51.35
N ILE A 24 -10.12 -10.23 50.13
CA ILE A 24 -11.12 -9.18 49.82
C ILE A 24 -11.92 -9.70 48.62
N VAL A 25 -12.95 -10.49 48.94
CA VAL A 25 -14.12 -10.67 48.07
C VAL A 25 -15.03 -9.47 48.32
N ALA A 26 -15.53 -8.88 47.22
CA ALA A 26 -16.66 -7.96 47.12
C ALA A 26 -16.53 -6.57 47.78
N VAL A 27 -16.47 -5.54 46.94
CA VAL A 27 -17.53 -4.53 46.70
C VAL A 27 -16.83 -3.28 46.15
N VAL A 28 -16.74 -3.19 44.83
CA VAL A 28 -16.89 -1.90 44.15
C VAL A 28 -18.16 -2.02 43.32
N ALA A 29 -19.30 -1.97 44.03
CA ALA A 29 -20.56 -1.63 43.41
C ALA A 29 -20.49 -0.14 43.02
N GLY A 30 -20.74 0.18 41.74
CA GLY A 30 -21.11 1.55 41.38
C GLY A 30 -20.39 2.23 40.22
N ILE A 31 -19.57 1.53 39.43
CA ILE A 31 -19.22 2.04 38.10
C ILE A 31 -19.55 0.93 37.11
N GLY A 32 -20.70 1.08 36.44
CA GLY A 32 -21.14 0.15 35.42
C GLY A 32 -20.03 0.02 34.38
N TYR A 33 -19.43 -1.16 34.26
CA TYR A 33 -18.77 -1.54 33.03
C TYR A 33 -19.89 -1.63 32.00
N GLN A 34 -20.15 -0.55 31.26
CA GLN A 34 -20.83 -0.67 29.99
C GLN A 34 -19.92 -1.55 29.14
N GLU A 35 -20.29 -2.81 29.00
CA GLU A 35 -19.76 -3.68 27.97
C GLU A 35 -19.99 -2.94 26.66
N TRP A 36 -18.92 -2.36 26.11
CA TRP A 36 -18.91 -1.93 24.72
C TRP A 36 -18.83 -3.20 23.89
N THR A 37 -19.92 -3.97 23.88
CA THR A 37 -20.12 -5.01 22.87
C THR A 37 -20.25 -4.27 21.55
N ALA A 38 -19.14 -4.24 20.83
CA ALA A 38 -19.05 -3.69 19.50
C ALA A 38 -20.06 -4.41 18.58
N ALA A 39 -21.25 -3.86 18.45
CA ALA A 39 -22.16 -4.18 17.35
C ALA A 39 -21.92 -3.24 16.17
N HIS A 40 -20.66 -3.04 15.79
CA HIS A 40 -20.33 -2.68 14.42
C HIS A 40 -20.02 -4.01 13.72
N ALA A 41 -21.06 -4.74 13.32
CA ALA A 41 -20.88 -5.80 12.35
C ALA A 41 -20.09 -5.21 11.17
N PRO A 42 -19.00 -5.83 10.70
CA PRO A 42 -18.30 -5.33 9.53
C PRO A 42 -19.33 -5.28 8.40
N VAL A 43 -19.63 -4.07 7.91
CA VAL A 43 -20.39 -3.93 6.67
C VAL A 43 -19.61 -4.72 5.64
N ALA A 44 -20.19 -5.81 5.15
CA ALA A 44 -19.53 -6.67 4.19
C ALA A 44 -19.10 -5.78 3.01
N ALA A 45 -17.79 -5.76 2.74
CA ALA A 45 -17.28 -5.02 1.59
C ALA A 45 -18.02 -5.51 0.34
N PRO A 46 -18.44 -4.60 -0.57
CA PRO A 46 -19.10 -4.99 -1.79
C PRO A 46 -18.25 -6.02 -2.53
N THR A 47 -18.84 -7.17 -2.82
CA THR A 47 -18.21 -8.26 -3.56
C THR A 47 -17.74 -7.77 -4.92
N ALA A 48 -16.55 -8.18 -5.34
CA ALA A 48 -16.02 -7.81 -6.65
C ALA A 48 -16.97 -8.26 -7.77
N PRO A 49 -17.19 -7.41 -8.79
CA PRO A 49 -18.00 -7.80 -9.94
C PRO A 49 -17.34 -8.99 -10.64
N THR A 50 -18.17 -9.94 -11.07
CA THR A 50 -17.72 -11.18 -11.73
C THR A 50 -17.13 -10.93 -13.12
N VAL A 51 -17.53 -9.84 -13.77
CA VAL A 51 -17.02 -9.41 -15.08
C VAL A 51 -16.31 -8.07 -14.91
N VAL A 52 -15.09 -7.99 -15.41
CA VAL A 52 -14.34 -6.72 -15.51
C VAL A 52 -14.79 -6.03 -16.80
N PRO A 53 -15.38 -4.83 -16.73
CA PRO A 53 -15.71 -4.07 -17.92
C PRO A 53 -14.45 -3.82 -18.76
N PRO A 54 -14.47 -4.01 -20.09
CA PRO A 54 -13.31 -3.76 -20.95
C PRO A 54 -12.74 -2.34 -20.81
N GLU A 55 -13.60 -1.37 -20.50
CA GLU A 55 -13.20 0.01 -20.25
C GLU A 55 -12.29 0.17 -19.03
N ASP A 56 -12.31 -0.75 -18.07
CA ASP A 56 -11.46 -0.70 -16.88
C ASP A 56 -10.04 -1.25 -17.16
N LEU A 57 -9.80 -1.81 -18.35
CA LEU A 57 -8.50 -2.28 -18.81
C LEU A 57 -7.96 -1.39 -19.95
N PRO A 58 -6.62 -1.25 -20.07
CA PRO A 58 -6.02 -0.67 -21.27
C PRO A 58 -6.23 -1.60 -22.48
N ASN A 59 -6.23 -1.04 -23.68
CA ASN A 59 -6.20 -1.83 -24.90
C ASN A 59 -4.75 -2.33 -25.09
N PRO A 60 -4.48 -3.65 -25.11
CA PRO A 60 -3.12 -4.19 -25.20
C PRO A 60 -2.40 -3.84 -26.51
N ASP A 61 -3.14 -3.56 -27.59
CA ASP A 61 -2.54 -3.14 -28.86
C ASP A 61 -2.03 -1.69 -28.81
N LEU A 62 -2.62 -0.85 -27.95
CA LEU A 62 -2.26 0.56 -27.79
C LEU A 62 -1.29 0.77 -26.63
N THR A 63 -1.52 0.08 -25.51
CA THR A 63 -0.79 0.24 -24.26
C THR A 63 -0.37 -1.13 -23.71
N PRO A 64 0.62 -1.81 -24.34
CA PRO A 64 1.14 -3.10 -23.89
C PRO A 64 1.97 -3.04 -22.59
N GLY A 65 2.35 -1.85 -22.12
CA GLY A 65 3.16 -1.66 -20.91
C GLY A 65 4.66 -1.60 -21.20
N MET A 66 5.13 -0.48 -21.74
CA MET A 66 6.57 -0.29 -21.99
C MET A 66 7.34 0.09 -20.72
N ALA A 67 8.43 -0.62 -20.43
CA ALA A 67 9.35 -0.31 -19.34
C ALA A 67 10.42 0.74 -19.70
N ASP A 68 10.93 1.48 -18.72
CA ASP A 68 12.14 2.28 -18.83
C ASP A 68 13.38 1.38 -18.73
N ALA A 69 14.20 1.38 -19.78
CA ALA A 69 15.43 0.59 -19.87
C ALA A 69 16.46 0.95 -18.79
N LYS A 70 16.37 2.13 -18.16
CA LYS A 70 17.23 2.53 -17.03
C LYS A 70 16.89 1.79 -15.74
N VAL A 71 15.66 1.29 -15.61
CA VAL A 71 15.19 0.59 -14.42
C VAL A 71 15.23 -0.91 -14.65
N THR A 72 16.18 -1.55 -14.00
CA THR A 72 16.46 -2.98 -14.02
C THR A 72 16.52 -3.50 -12.59
N GLN A 73 16.50 -4.83 -12.41
CA GLN A 73 16.68 -5.44 -11.10
C GLN A 73 17.97 -4.97 -10.41
N GLN A 74 19.03 -4.73 -11.19
CA GLN A 74 20.35 -4.31 -10.70
C GLN A 74 20.40 -2.82 -10.33
N THR A 75 19.56 -1.99 -10.94
CA THR A 75 19.55 -0.54 -10.72
C THR A 75 18.49 -0.07 -9.71
N LEU A 76 17.70 -0.97 -9.12
CA LEU A 76 16.62 -0.61 -8.17
C LEU A 76 17.09 0.35 -7.06
N LYS A 77 18.25 0.08 -6.47
CA LYS A 77 18.82 0.87 -5.34
C LYS A 77 19.35 2.25 -5.74
N THR A 78 19.40 2.55 -7.03
CA THR A 78 19.79 3.87 -7.56
C THR A 78 18.68 4.48 -8.43
N THR A 79 17.51 3.82 -8.52
CA THR A 79 16.35 4.24 -9.31
C THR A 79 15.09 4.19 -8.45
N VAL A 80 14.13 3.32 -8.76
CA VAL A 80 12.78 3.35 -8.16
C VAL A 80 12.77 3.13 -6.64
N CYS A 81 13.76 2.43 -6.08
CA CYS A 81 13.85 2.22 -4.63
C CYS A 81 14.65 3.31 -3.89
N VAL A 82 14.83 4.49 -4.50
CA VAL A 82 15.29 5.70 -3.81
C VAL A 82 14.15 6.73 -3.70
N GLY A 83 14.10 7.43 -2.58
CA GLY A 83 13.07 8.43 -2.32
C GLY A 83 13.07 9.53 -3.39
N GLY A 84 11.90 9.80 -3.97
CA GLY A 84 11.70 10.89 -4.93
C GLY A 84 12.07 10.59 -6.38
N TYR A 85 12.50 9.37 -6.73
CA TYR A 85 12.86 9.02 -8.10
C TYR A 85 11.76 9.34 -9.12
N THR A 86 10.50 8.97 -8.84
CA THR A 86 9.37 9.20 -9.76
C THR A 86 9.18 10.69 -10.07
N LYS A 87 9.40 11.58 -9.10
CA LYS A 87 9.33 13.04 -9.29
C LYS A 87 10.35 13.56 -10.32
N THR A 88 11.47 12.86 -10.48
CA THR A 88 12.53 13.26 -11.43
C THR A 88 12.26 12.81 -12.86
N VAL A 89 11.42 11.79 -13.04
CA VAL A 89 11.14 11.19 -14.36
C VAL A 89 9.71 11.44 -14.85
N ARG A 90 8.81 11.84 -13.95
CA ARG A 90 7.40 12.11 -14.26
C ARG A 90 7.29 13.16 -15.38
N PRO A 91 6.52 12.88 -16.44
CA PRO A 91 6.30 13.86 -17.49
C PRO A 91 5.58 15.11 -16.97
N PRO A 92 5.79 16.29 -17.58
CA PRO A 92 5.09 17.49 -17.18
C PRO A 92 3.58 17.38 -17.43
N PRO A 93 2.72 17.97 -16.58
CA PRO A 93 1.26 17.89 -16.75
C PRO A 93 0.76 18.30 -18.13
N ALA A 94 1.39 19.31 -18.75
CA ALA A 94 1.03 19.75 -20.10
C ALA A 94 1.14 18.63 -21.16
N TYR A 95 2.14 17.75 -21.03
CA TYR A 95 2.29 16.59 -21.92
C TYR A 95 1.14 15.59 -21.70
N THR A 96 0.89 15.20 -20.45
CA THR A 96 -0.14 14.21 -20.12
C THR A 96 -1.55 14.72 -20.40
N ASP A 97 -1.82 16.02 -20.22
CA ASP A 97 -3.13 16.61 -20.50
C ASP A 97 -3.45 16.64 -22.01
N GLN A 98 -2.43 16.88 -22.83
CA GLN A 98 -2.57 16.82 -24.29
C GLN A 98 -2.77 15.37 -24.74
N LEU A 99 -1.94 14.44 -24.24
CA LEU A 99 -1.98 13.03 -24.60
C LEU A 99 -3.33 12.40 -24.22
N LYS A 100 -3.82 12.65 -22.99
CA LYS A 100 -5.11 12.13 -22.52
C LYS A 100 -6.26 12.48 -23.44
N LYS A 101 -6.35 13.75 -23.87
CA LYS A 101 -7.41 14.20 -24.79
C LYS A 101 -7.32 13.48 -26.14
N GLN A 102 -6.10 13.22 -26.62
CA GLN A 102 -5.88 12.45 -27.85
C GLN A 102 -6.31 11.00 -27.67
N GLN A 103 -5.79 10.32 -26.65
CA GLN A 103 -6.07 8.91 -26.43
C GLN A 103 -7.52 8.65 -26.06
N MET A 104 -8.22 9.58 -25.40
CA MET A 104 -9.67 9.45 -25.20
C MET A 104 -10.42 9.28 -26.53
N ARG A 105 -9.99 9.94 -27.62
CA ARG A 105 -10.58 9.73 -28.95
C ARG A 105 -10.19 8.37 -29.54
N GLU A 106 -8.94 7.98 -29.39
CA GLU A 106 -8.39 6.71 -29.87
C GLU A 106 -9.05 5.49 -29.20
N TYR A 107 -9.30 5.59 -27.91
CA TYR A 107 -9.98 4.57 -27.10
C TYR A 107 -11.52 4.65 -27.18
N GLY A 108 -12.10 5.68 -27.82
CA GLY A 108 -13.55 5.87 -27.85
C GLY A 108 -14.18 6.20 -26.49
N ARG A 109 -13.43 6.89 -25.61
CA ARG A 109 -13.81 7.20 -24.22
C ARG A 109 -14.81 8.36 -24.17
N PRO A 110 -16.05 8.14 -23.67
CA PRO A 110 -17.03 9.21 -23.53
C PRO A 110 -16.74 10.09 -22.30
N GLY A 111 -17.44 11.21 -22.16
CA GLY A 111 -17.39 12.05 -20.96
C GLY A 111 -16.30 13.12 -20.99
N LYS A 112 -15.94 13.64 -19.82
CA LYS A 112 -14.99 14.74 -19.65
C LYS A 112 -13.59 14.19 -19.39
N ALA A 113 -12.56 14.94 -19.80
CA ALA A 113 -11.17 14.59 -19.49
C ALA A 113 -10.86 14.53 -17.97
N SER A 114 -11.70 15.13 -17.13
CA SER A 114 -11.63 15.02 -15.67
C SER A 114 -12.03 13.64 -15.15
N ASP A 115 -12.81 12.88 -15.91
CA ASP A 115 -13.32 11.56 -15.52
C ASP A 115 -12.21 10.49 -15.66
N TYR A 116 -11.08 10.88 -16.27
CA TYR A 116 -9.94 10.02 -16.56
C TYR A 116 -8.63 10.59 -16.00
N GLN A 117 -7.75 9.68 -15.60
CA GLN A 117 -6.33 9.93 -15.32
C GLN A 117 -5.51 9.50 -16.52
N GLU A 118 -4.48 10.28 -16.87
CA GLU A 118 -3.46 9.79 -17.79
C GLU A 118 -2.50 8.97 -16.96
N ASP A 119 -2.50 7.66 -17.16
CA ASP A 119 -1.91 6.74 -16.21
C ASP A 119 -0.91 5.79 -16.87
N HIS A 120 0.09 5.37 -16.10
CA HIS A 120 1.11 4.45 -16.55
C HIS A 120 0.67 3.01 -16.30
N LEU A 121 0.56 2.14 -17.32
CA LEU A 121 0.17 0.74 -17.10
C LEU A 121 1.18 0.01 -16.18
N ILE A 122 2.47 0.06 -16.53
CA ILE A 122 3.54 -0.20 -15.57
C ILE A 122 3.83 1.13 -14.86
N PRO A 123 3.62 1.25 -13.54
CA PRO A 123 3.83 2.51 -12.83
C PRO A 123 5.30 2.92 -12.83
N LEU A 124 5.56 4.22 -12.66
CA LEU A 124 6.92 4.76 -12.51
C LEU A 124 7.68 4.09 -11.35
N GLY A 125 6.99 3.71 -10.27
CA GLY A 125 7.56 2.96 -9.15
C GLY A 125 8.04 1.55 -9.51
N LEU A 126 7.55 0.96 -10.61
CA LEU A 126 8.06 -0.28 -11.19
C LEU A 126 8.87 -0.01 -12.46
N GLY A 127 9.29 1.24 -12.69
CA GLY A 127 10.09 1.64 -13.82
C GLY A 127 9.37 1.47 -15.16
N GLY A 128 8.09 1.80 -15.23
CA GLY A 128 7.43 2.03 -16.51
C GLY A 128 8.03 3.22 -17.24
N SER A 129 7.94 3.20 -18.57
CA SER A 129 8.41 4.32 -19.40
C SER A 129 7.58 5.57 -19.09
N PRO A 130 8.23 6.73 -18.84
CA PRO A 130 7.52 7.94 -18.43
C PRO A 130 6.72 8.61 -19.56
N THR A 131 7.15 8.46 -20.81
CA THR A 131 6.61 9.20 -21.97
C THR A 131 6.34 8.32 -23.20
N ASP A 132 6.55 7.01 -23.12
CA ASP A 132 6.15 6.12 -24.22
C ASP A 132 4.64 5.91 -24.15
N THR A 133 3.93 6.27 -25.22
CA THR A 133 2.46 6.14 -25.29
C THR A 133 2.01 4.69 -25.14
N ARG A 134 2.87 3.72 -25.43
CA ARG A 134 2.63 2.29 -25.20
C ARG A 134 2.66 1.88 -23.72
N ASN A 135 2.96 2.81 -22.81
CA ASN A 135 2.80 2.65 -21.36
C ASN A 135 1.76 3.61 -20.77
N LEU A 136 1.13 4.47 -21.58
CA LEU A 136 0.22 5.51 -21.12
C LEU A 136 -1.19 5.28 -21.66
N TRP A 137 -2.21 5.48 -20.82
CA TRP A 137 -3.61 5.32 -21.20
C TRP A 137 -4.55 6.20 -20.37
N PRO A 138 -5.74 6.57 -20.93
CA PRO A 138 -6.76 7.32 -20.21
C PRO A 138 -7.56 6.37 -19.29
N GLN A 139 -7.08 6.17 -18.07
CA GLN A 139 -7.71 5.31 -17.07
C GLN A 139 -8.97 5.96 -16.47
N PRO A 140 -10.10 5.26 -16.36
CA PRO A 140 -11.26 5.72 -15.60
C PRO A 140 -10.94 5.95 -14.12
N ARG A 141 -11.31 7.12 -13.59
CA ARG A 141 -11.15 7.41 -12.14
C ARG A 141 -12.17 6.69 -11.28
N ALA A 142 -13.41 6.63 -11.76
CA ALA A 142 -14.54 6.06 -11.04
C ALA A 142 -14.75 4.57 -11.40
N GLY A 143 -15.71 3.93 -10.74
CA GLY A 143 -16.04 2.52 -10.94
C GLY A 143 -15.42 1.60 -9.89
N TYR A 144 -15.82 0.32 -9.91
CA TYR A 144 -15.27 -0.65 -8.97
C TYR A 144 -13.77 -0.86 -9.23
N TRP A 145 -13.37 -0.98 -10.50
CA TRP A 145 -11.98 -1.08 -10.95
C TRP A 145 -11.44 0.28 -11.44
N GLY A 146 -11.74 1.34 -10.69
CA GLY A 146 -11.19 2.69 -10.94
C GLY A 146 -9.74 2.86 -10.48
N SER A 147 -9.17 4.03 -10.78
CA SER A 147 -7.76 4.35 -10.54
C SER A 147 -7.27 4.06 -9.13
N GLN A 148 -8.06 4.37 -8.08
CA GLN A 148 -7.64 4.14 -6.69
C GLN A 148 -7.27 2.69 -6.39
N ARG A 149 -7.96 1.70 -6.97
CA ARG A 149 -7.58 0.29 -6.76
C ARG A 149 -6.29 -0.06 -7.47
N LYS A 150 -6.05 0.53 -8.64
CA LYS A 150 -4.77 0.36 -9.33
C LYS A 150 -3.65 0.98 -8.49
N ASP A 151 -3.83 2.18 -7.94
CA ASP A 151 -2.87 2.82 -7.04
C ASP A 151 -2.51 1.93 -5.84
N ASP A 152 -3.50 1.28 -5.22
CA ASP A 152 -3.29 0.33 -4.12
C ASP A 152 -2.40 -0.87 -4.54
N LEU A 153 -2.65 -1.42 -5.73
CA LEU A 153 -1.83 -2.49 -6.30
C LEU A 153 -0.41 -2.01 -6.61
N GLU A 154 -0.27 -0.84 -7.23
CA GLU A 154 1.02 -0.27 -7.58
C GLU A 154 1.89 -0.05 -6.35
N TYR A 155 1.31 0.54 -5.30
CA TYR A 155 2.02 0.77 -4.04
C TYR A 155 2.47 -0.54 -3.40
N TYR A 156 1.58 -1.54 -3.41
CA TYR A 156 1.90 -2.86 -2.89
C TYR A 156 3.04 -3.51 -3.67
N LEU A 157 2.95 -3.58 -5.01
CA LEU A 157 3.98 -4.17 -5.86
C LEU A 157 5.31 -3.44 -5.73
N TYR A 158 5.28 -2.11 -5.69
CA TYR A 158 6.44 -1.27 -5.41
C TYR A 158 7.15 -1.69 -4.12
N GLY A 159 6.41 -1.80 -3.02
CA GLY A 159 6.95 -2.26 -1.74
C GLY A 159 7.52 -3.67 -1.84
N ARG A 160 6.81 -4.60 -2.48
CA ARG A 160 7.29 -5.98 -2.68
C ARG A 160 8.59 -6.03 -3.46
N VAL A 161 8.75 -5.21 -4.50
CA VAL A 161 9.99 -5.13 -5.27
C VAL A 161 11.12 -4.51 -4.46
N CYS A 162 10.89 -3.35 -3.82
CA CYS A 162 11.95 -2.63 -3.12
C CYS A 162 12.41 -3.31 -1.82
N PHE A 163 11.57 -4.14 -1.20
CA PHE A 163 11.94 -4.97 -0.06
C PHE A 163 12.35 -6.40 -0.46
N GLY A 164 12.49 -6.70 -1.76
CA GLY A 164 13.00 -7.98 -2.26
C GLY A 164 12.02 -9.16 -2.16
N GLY A 165 10.75 -8.90 -1.88
CA GLY A 165 9.70 -9.91 -1.78
C GLY A 165 9.03 -10.28 -3.11
N LEU A 166 9.41 -9.63 -4.22
CA LEU A 166 8.95 -9.94 -5.58
C LEU A 166 10.00 -9.44 -6.62
N PRO A 167 10.39 -10.23 -7.63
CA PRO A 167 11.25 -9.75 -8.72
C PRO A 167 10.59 -8.63 -9.53
N LEU A 168 11.37 -7.63 -9.97
CA LEU A 168 10.88 -6.50 -10.76
C LEU A 168 10.13 -6.97 -12.03
N GLU A 169 10.70 -7.93 -12.74
CA GLU A 169 10.13 -8.42 -14.00
C GLU A 169 8.80 -9.12 -13.78
N GLN A 170 8.66 -9.87 -12.68
CA GLN A 170 7.39 -10.50 -12.32
C GLN A 170 6.32 -9.44 -12.02
N ALA A 171 6.67 -8.41 -11.24
CA ALA A 171 5.73 -7.33 -10.92
C ALA A 171 5.25 -6.59 -12.18
N ARG A 172 6.17 -6.31 -13.12
CA ARG A 172 5.87 -5.69 -14.42
C ARG A 172 4.97 -6.57 -15.27
N HIS A 173 5.30 -7.84 -15.39
CA HIS A 173 4.52 -8.81 -16.14
C HIS A 173 3.09 -8.90 -15.62
N ASP A 174 2.91 -9.00 -14.30
CA ASP A 174 1.59 -9.21 -13.69
C ASP A 174 0.69 -8.00 -13.87
N ILE A 175 1.22 -6.79 -13.65
CA ILE A 175 0.43 -5.57 -13.82
C ILE A 175 0.14 -5.25 -15.30
N ALA A 176 1.11 -5.46 -16.20
CA ALA A 176 0.94 -5.17 -17.63
C ALA A 176 0.00 -6.16 -18.33
N SER A 177 0.03 -7.43 -17.92
CA SER A 177 -0.83 -8.46 -18.53
C SER A 177 -2.30 -8.25 -18.18
N ASN A 178 -2.60 -8.04 -16.89
CA ASN A 178 -3.94 -7.74 -16.40
C ASN A 178 -3.87 -7.22 -14.97
N TRP A 179 -3.87 -5.90 -14.81
CA TRP A 179 -3.76 -5.26 -13.50
C TRP A 179 -4.92 -5.64 -12.54
N VAL A 180 -6.12 -5.92 -13.06
CA VAL A 180 -7.26 -6.35 -12.23
C VAL A 180 -7.04 -7.76 -11.69
N ALA A 181 -6.55 -8.68 -12.53
CA ALA A 181 -6.20 -10.03 -12.09
C ALA A 181 -5.05 -10.00 -11.07
N ALA A 182 -4.04 -9.14 -11.28
CA ALA A 182 -2.98 -8.90 -10.31
C ALA A 182 -3.53 -8.37 -8.98
N PHE A 183 -4.45 -7.40 -9.00
CA PHE A 183 -5.13 -6.91 -7.80
C PHE A 183 -5.82 -8.05 -7.05
N GLN A 184 -6.59 -8.88 -7.75
CA GLN A 184 -7.31 -10.01 -7.15
C GLN A 184 -6.36 -11.07 -6.57
N HIS A 185 -5.21 -11.28 -7.19
CA HIS A 185 -4.17 -12.20 -6.75
C HIS A 185 -3.49 -11.69 -5.46
N TYR A 186 -2.99 -10.45 -5.49
CA TYR A 186 -2.20 -9.90 -4.39
C TYR A 186 -3.03 -9.35 -3.23
N ARG A 187 -4.27 -8.93 -3.49
CA ARG A 187 -5.21 -8.36 -2.51
C ARG A 187 -4.55 -7.26 -1.67
N PRO A 188 -4.03 -6.20 -2.31
CA PRO A 188 -3.33 -5.15 -1.61
C PRO A 188 -4.27 -4.48 -0.58
N PRO A 189 -3.75 -4.07 0.59
CA PRO A 189 -4.51 -3.20 1.47
C PRO A 189 -4.74 -1.84 0.79
N ALA A 190 -5.78 -1.13 1.21
CA ALA A 190 -5.98 0.25 0.78
C ALA A 190 -4.74 1.09 1.12
N SER A 191 -4.23 1.81 0.14
CA SER A 191 -3.11 2.71 0.33
C SER A 191 -3.59 4.04 0.91
N ASN A 192 -2.86 4.57 1.90
CA ASN A 192 -3.05 5.94 2.39
C ASN A 192 -2.25 6.96 1.54
N GLN A 193 -1.77 6.57 0.36
CA GLN A 193 -0.89 7.38 -0.49
C GLN A 193 -1.31 7.29 -1.95
N THR A 194 -1.27 8.41 -2.65
CA THR A 194 -1.22 8.44 -4.11
C THR A 194 0.19 8.08 -4.54
N VAL A 195 0.35 7.04 -5.36
CA VAL A 195 1.65 6.63 -5.92
C VAL A 195 2.03 7.58 -7.05
N ASP A 196 2.27 8.86 -6.71
CA ASP A 196 2.62 9.88 -7.69
C ASP A 196 3.98 10.58 -7.48
#